data_AF-A0A6P1D047-F1
#
_entry.id   AF-A0A6P1D047-F1
#
_cell.length_a   1.000
_cell.length_b   1.000
_cell.length_c   1.000
_cell.angle_alpha   90.00
_cell.angle_beta   90.00
_cell.angle_gamma   90.00
#
_symmetry.space_group_name_H-M   'P 1'
#
loop_
_entity.id
_entity.type
_entity.pdbx_description
1 polymer ?
#
loop_
_entity_poly.entity_id
_entity_poly.type
_entity_poly.pdbx_seq_one_letter_code
_entity_poly.pdbx_strand_id
1 'polypeptide(L)'
;IATVGEARSFARHARSRGLIAGVMVEVPAAALLAEAILAEVDFVSIGTNDLAQYTMAADRMSPDLAALTDPWQPAVLTLVARTAAAGRRVGKPVGVCG
;
A
#
# COMPACT_ATOMS: atom_id res chain seq x y z
N ILE A 1 -1.01 5.74 -4.91
CA ILE A 1 -0.65 6.80 -3.91
C ILE A 1 0.75 6.51 -3.40
N ALA A 2 1.69 7.46 -3.45
CA ALA A 2 3.07 7.26 -3.01
C ALA A 2 3.46 8.11 -1.79
N THR A 3 2.76 9.23 -1.56
CA THR A 3 3.08 10.19 -0.49
C THR A 3 1.90 10.47 0.44
N VAL A 4 2.20 10.97 1.65
CA VAL A 4 1.19 11.42 2.62
C VAL A 4 0.39 12.62 2.08
N GLY A 5 1.04 13.52 1.33
CA GLY A 5 0.38 14.69 0.74
C GLY A 5 -0.68 14.31 -0.29
N GLU A 6 -0.38 13.32 -1.14
CA GLU A 6 -1.36 12.75 -2.08
C GLU A 6 -2.52 12.10 -1.34
N ALA A 7 -2.24 11.30 -0.30
CA ALA A 7 -3.27 10.66 0.52
C ALA A 7 -4.23 11.68 1.16
N ARG A 8 -3.68 12.75 1.75
CA ARG A 8 -4.46 13.87 2.31
C ARG A 8 -5.32 14.55 1.25
N SER A 9 -4.74 14.87 0.10
CA SER A 9 -5.45 15.53 -1.00
C SER A 9 -6.62 14.66 -1.48
N PHE A 10 -6.38 13.37 -1.72
CA PHE A 10 -7.41 12.43 -2.11
C PHE A 10 -8.51 12.31 -1.05
N ALA A 11 -8.15 12.12 0.22
CA ALA A 11 -9.11 11.97 1.30
C ALA A 11 -10.02 13.19 1.45
N ARG A 12 -9.47 14.41 1.28
CA ARG A 12 -10.28 15.64 1.25
C ARG A 12 -11.31 15.64 0.13
N HIS A 13 -10.92 15.23 -1.08
CA HIS A 13 -11.83 15.18 -2.24
C HIS A 13 -12.90 14.10 -2.11
N ALA A 14 -12.57 12.95 -1.50
CA ALA A 14 -13.56 11.90 -1.24
C ALA A 14 -14.58 12.37 -0.19
N ARG A 15 -14.10 12.92 0.93
CA ARG A 15 -14.96 13.40 2.02
C ARG A 15 -15.82 14.59 1.62
N SER A 16 -15.35 15.47 0.73
CA SER A 16 -16.17 16.57 0.19
C SER A 16 -17.38 16.08 -0.62
N ARG A 17 -17.43 14.79 -0.97
CA ARG A 17 -18.54 14.12 -1.66
C ARG A 17 -19.29 13.15 -0.74
N GLY A 18 -19.02 13.18 0.57
CA GLY A 18 -19.64 12.27 1.54
C GLY A 18 -19.15 10.82 1.42
N LEU A 19 -18.00 10.56 0.79
CA LEU A 19 -17.43 9.22 0.62
C LEU A 19 -16.38 8.93 1.70
N ILE A 20 -16.19 7.62 1.96
CA ILE A 20 -15.12 7.10 2.83
C ILE A 20 -13.84 6.99 2.00
N ALA A 21 -12.74 7.53 2.52
CA ALA A 21 -11.46 7.57 1.82
C ALA A 21 -10.62 6.35 2.17
N GLY A 22 -10.30 5.51 1.18
CA GLY A 22 -9.28 4.47 1.29
C GLY A 22 -8.25 4.59 0.18
N VAL A 23 -7.04 4.10 0.43
CA VAL A 23 -5.97 4.10 -0.59
C VAL A 23 -5.33 2.73 -0.70
N MET A 24 -4.82 2.42 -1.90
CA MET A 24 -3.99 1.24 -2.11
C MET A 24 -2.55 1.49 -1.63
N VAL A 25 -1.98 0.50 -0.95
CA VAL A 25 -0.56 0.40 -0.63
C VAL A 25 0.07 -0.52 -1.66
N GLU A 26 0.50 0.10 -2.75
CA GLU A 26 1.12 -0.53 -3.93
C GLU A 26 2.58 -0.09 -4.13
N VAL A 27 2.95 1.07 -3.58
CA VAL A 27 4.32 1.62 -3.66
C VAL A 27 5.06 1.35 -2.36
N PRO A 28 6.34 0.93 -2.38
CA PRO A 28 7.12 0.69 -1.15
C PRO A 28 7.15 1.90 -0.21
N ALA A 29 7.25 3.11 -0.74
CA ALA A 29 7.18 4.35 0.03
C ALA A 29 5.87 4.46 0.86
N ALA A 30 4.74 4.00 0.31
CA ALA A 30 3.47 4.01 1.03
C ALA A 30 3.45 3.00 2.19
N ALA A 31 4.02 1.81 2.00
CA ALA A 31 4.18 0.83 3.10
C ALA A 31 5.18 1.33 4.17
N LEU A 32 6.23 2.03 3.76
CA LEU A 32 7.22 2.68 4.64
C LEU A 32 6.63 3.87 5.42
N LEU A 33 5.55 4.47 4.93
CA LEU A 33 4.85 5.59 5.59
C LEU A 33 3.41 5.23 5.99
N ALA A 34 3.09 3.94 6.11
CA ALA A 34 1.71 3.45 6.24
C ALA A 34 0.94 4.11 7.40
N GLU A 35 1.57 4.36 8.54
CA GLU A 35 0.94 5.05 9.67
C GLU A 35 0.60 6.51 9.37
N ALA A 36 1.52 7.25 8.75
CA ALA A 36 1.29 8.64 8.37
C ALA A 36 0.21 8.74 7.27
N ILE A 37 0.19 7.78 6.34
CA ILE A 37 -0.89 7.68 5.34
C ILE A 37 -2.23 7.38 6.03
N LEU A 38 -2.25 6.39 6.93
CA LEU A 38 -3.44 6.02 7.69
C LEU A 38 -3.95 7.14 8.58
N ALA A 39 -3.12 8.10 9.00
CA ALA A 39 -3.60 9.29 9.70
C ALA A 39 -4.55 10.13 8.81
N GLU A 40 -4.37 10.10 7.49
CA GLU A 40 -5.12 10.93 6.54
C GLU A 40 -6.37 10.22 5.97
N VAL A 41 -6.36 8.89 5.88
CA VAL A 41 -7.42 8.05 5.25
C VAL A 41 -8.17 7.20 6.28
N ASP A 42 -9.28 6.58 5.89
CA ASP A 42 -10.14 5.80 6.78
C ASP A 42 -9.74 4.31 6.81
N PHE A 43 -9.16 3.80 5.73
CA PHE A 43 -8.61 2.45 5.61
C PHE A 43 -7.54 2.37 4.51
N VAL A 44 -6.82 1.26 4.45
CA VAL A 44 -5.94 0.94 3.32
C VAL A 44 -6.17 -0.47 2.80
N SER A 45 -5.84 -0.72 1.54
CA SER A 45 -5.77 -2.06 0.97
C SER A 45 -4.41 -2.31 0.36
N ILE A 46 -3.76 -3.42 0.66
CA ILE A 46 -2.45 -3.76 0.11
C ILE A 46 -2.65 -4.34 -1.30
N GLY A 47 -2.07 -3.69 -2.31
CA GLY A 47 -2.04 -4.15 -3.69
C GLY A 47 -0.79 -4.99 -3.94
N THR A 48 -0.83 -6.28 -3.64
CA THR A 48 0.34 -7.19 -3.62
C THR A 48 1.05 -7.29 -4.98
N ASN A 49 0.29 -7.32 -6.07
CA ASN A 49 0.82 -7.41 -7.43
C ASN A 49 1.80 -6.27 -7.75
N ASP A 50 1.38 -5.03 -7.52
CA ASP A 50 2.21 -3.86 -7.81
C ASP A 50 3.23 -3.62 -6.69
N LEU A 51 2.89 -3.94 -5.45
CA LEU A 51 3.84 -3.89 -4.34
C LEU A 51 5.04 -4.80 -4.60
N ALA A 52 4.83 -6.01 -5.11
CA ALA A 52 5.93 -6.91 -5.49
C ALA A 52 6.78 -6.32 -6.60
N GLN A 53 6.16 -5.87 -7.70
CA GLN A 53 6.86 -5.30 -8.85
C GLN A 53 7.73 -4.09 -8.46
N TYR A 54 7.15 -3.13 -7.74
CA TYR A 54 7.88 -1.91 -7.35
C TYR A 54 8.90 -2.14 -6.25
N THR A 55 8.68 -3.09 -5.33
CA THR A 55 9.68 -3.45 -4.32
C THR A 55 10.90 -4.09 -4.93
N MET A 56 10.69 -4.96 -5.92
CA MET A 56 11.73 -5.78 -6.52
C MET A 56 12.32 -5.18 -7.80
N ALA A 57 11.79 -4.02 -8.22
CA ALA A 57 12.13 -3.35 -9.48
C ALA A 57 12.04 -4.30 -10.68
N ALA A 58 11.00 -5.14 -10.70
CA ALA A 58 10.83 -6.23 -11.64
C ALA A 58 9.45 -6.16 -12.29
N ASP A 59 9.42 -6.07 -13.62
CA ASP A 59 8.19 -6.15 -14.40
C ASP A 59 7.71 -7.60 -14.46
N ARG A 60 6.49 -7.87 -13.98
CA ARG A 60 5.90 -9.21 -13.97
C ARG A 60 5.59 -9.76 -15.36
N MET A 61 5.52 -8.89 -16.36
CA MET A 61 5.33 -9.28 -17.76
C MET A 61 6.63 -9.74 -18.42
N SER A 62 7.77 -9.57 -17.75
CA SER A 62 9.08 -10.06 -18.21
C SER A 62 9.34 -11.47 -17.67
N PRO A 63 9.37 -12.51 -18.53
CA PRO A 63 9.62 -13.88 -18.08
C PRO A 63 10.96 -14.05 -17.38
N ASP A 64 11.98 -13.29 -17.79
CA ASP A 64 13.33 -13.32 -17.22
C ASP A 64 13.37 -12.82 -15.76
N LEU A 65 12.34 -12.07 -15.33
CA LEU A 65 12.25 -11.49 -13.99
C LEU A 65 11.23 -12.21 -13.09
N ALA A 66 10.60 -13.30 -13.54
CA ALA A 66 9.51 -13.95 -12.83
C ALA A 66 9.87 -14.37 -11.39
N ALA A 67 11.12 -14.80 -11.15
CA ALA A 67 11.60 -15.16 -9.82
C ALA A 67 11.64 -13.96 -8.85
N LEU A 68 11.84 -12.75 -9.35
CA LEU A 68 11.85 -11.52 -8.54
C LEU A 68 10.44 -11.04 -8.19
N THR A 69 9.41 -11.45 -8.93
CA THR A 69 8.00 -11.09 -8.65
C THR A 69 7.25 -12.16 -7.85
N ASP A 70 7.96 -13.13 -7.28
CA ASP A 70 7.38 -14.15 -6.42
C ASP A 70 6.68 -13.49 -5.19
N PRO A 71 5.43 -13.86 -4.85
CA PRO A 71 4.71 -13.24 -3.73
C PRO A 71 5.36 -13.50 -2.36
N TRP A 72 6.25 -14.50 -2.25
CA TRP A 72 7.01 -14.85 -1.05
C TRP A 72 8.33 -14.10 -0.92
N GLN A 73 8.62 -13.14 -1.80
CA GLN A 73 9.79 -12.29 -1.66
C GLN A 73 9.84 -11.65 -0.25
N PRO A 74 10.90 -11.88 0.54
CA PRO A 74 10.95 -11.44 1.94
C PRO A 74 10.77 -9.93 2.13
N ALA A 75 11.24 -9.12 1.18
CA ALA A 75 11.04 -7.68 1.18
C ALA A 75 9.54 -7.32 1.07
N VAL A 76 8.78 -8.00 0.21
CA VAL A 76 7.34 -7.79 0.04
C VAL A 76 6.59 -8.18 1.31
N LEU A 77 6.88 -9.35 1.87
CA LEU A 77 6.27 -9.81 3.14
C LEU A 77 6.57 -8.84 4.30
N THR A 78 7.77 -8.27 4.33
CA THR A 78 8.14 -7.25 5.32
C THR A 78 7.27 -5.99 5.19
N LEU A 79 7.03 -5.52 3.97
CA LEU A 79 6.17 -4.35 3.72
C LEU A 79 4.69 -4.64 4.04
N VAL A 80 4.20 -5.85 3.75
CA VAL A 80 2.87 -6.32 4.15
C VAL A 80 2.74 -6.30 5.67
N ALA A 81 3.67 -6.92 6.38
CA ALA A 81 3.67 -6.99 7.84
C ALA A 81 3.73 -5.59 8.48
N ARG A 82 4.55 -4.70 7.93
CA ARG A 82 4.68 -3.31 8.37
C ARG A 82 3.38 -2.53 8.21
N THR A 83 2.71 -2.69 7.08
CA THR A 83 1.42 -2.04 6.79
C THR A 83 0.32 -2.55 7.73
N ALA A 84 0.23 -3.87 7.92
CA ALA A 84 -0.71 -4.48 8.86
C ALA A 84 -0.46 -4.03 10.31
N ALA A 85 0.81 -3.92 10.72
CA ALA A 85 1.18 -3.41 12.04
C ALA A 85 0.80 -1.94 12.22
N ALA A 86 0.97 -1.12 11.19
CA ALA A 86 0.53 0.28 11.22
C ALA A 86 -0.99 0.38 11.42
N GLY A 87 -1.79 -0.39 10.67
CA GLY A 87 -3.24 -0.49 10.85
C GLY A 87 -3.66 -0.83 12.27
N ARG A 88 -3.03 -1.85 12.86
CA ARG A 88 -3.27 -2.24 14.25
C ARG A 88 -2.97 -1.10 15.25
N ARG A 89 -1.85 -0.39 15.06
CA ARG A 89 -1.43 0.69 15.98
C ARG A 89 -2.36 1.89 15.94
N VAL A 90 -2.90 2.23 14.77
CA VAL A 90 -3.81 3.38 14.60
C VAL A 90 -5.30 3.01 14.71
N GLY A 91 -5.61 1.71 14.86
CA GLY A 91 -6.98 1.22 14.96
C GLY A 91 -7.79 1.36 13.67
N LYS A 92 -7.15 1.27 12.49
CA LYS A 92 -7.83 1.39 11.19
C LYS A 92 -7.72 0.10 10.36
N PRO A 93 -8.74 -0.22 9.54
CA PRO A 93 -8.73 -1.45 8.73
C PRO A 93 -7.60 -1.46 7.69
N VAL A 94 -7.00 -2.64 7.53
CA VAL A 94 -6.04 -2.96 6.48
C VAL A 94 -6.55 -4.20 5.75
N GLY A 95 -6.89 -4.05 4.48
CA GLY A 95 -7.25 -5.13 3.58
C GLY A 95 -6.06 -5.58 2.72
N VAL A 96 -6.25 -6.65 1.96
CA VAL A 96 -5.34 -7.11 0.91
C VAL A 96 -6.18 -7.39 -0.34
N CYS A 97 -5.70 -6.96 -1.49
CA CYS A 97 -6.27 -7.26 -2.80
C CYS A 97 -5.15 -7.50 -3.80
N GLY A 98 -5.31 -8.50 -4.67
CA GLY A 98 -4.33 -8.84 -5.70
C GLY A 98 -3.71 -10.21 -5.54
#